data_AF-A0A7Y5KDU0-F1
#
_entry.id   AF-A0A7Y5KDU0-F1
#
_cell.length_a   1.000
_cell.length_b   1.000
_cell.length_c   1.000
_cell.angle_alpha   90.00
_cell.angle_beta   90.00
_cell.angle_gamma   90.00
#
_symmetry.space_group_name_H-M   'P 1'
#
loop_
_entity.id
_entity.type
_entity.pdbx_description
1 polymer ?
#
loop_
_entity_poly.entity_id
_entity_poly.type
_entity_poly.pdbx_seq_one_letter_code
_entity_poly.pdbx_strand_id
1 'polypeptide(L)'
;FFDKAKPAITILADDDYKMKATTEILQTKAAKRGISLQSFKTGKMEDATGSSKRCVVSLVMGIEQDKAKAIIKTLKDSKLKVQAQIQEEKVRVSGKKRDDLQEAITFLKTQDFEIPLQFGNYRD
;
A
#
# COMPACT_ATOMS: atom_id res chain seq x y z
N PHE A 1 -9.80 15.17 -8.86
CA PHE A 1 -8.40 15.63 -9.01
C PHE A 1 -7.48 14.60 -8.38
N PHE A 2 -6.39 14.24 -9.07
CA PHE A 2 -5.34 13.36 -8.54
C PHE A 2 -4.15 14.24 -8.15
N ASP A 3 -3.97 14.45 -6.85
CA ASP A 3 -2.85 15.22 -6.35
C ASP A 3 -1.61 14.33 -6.30
N LYS A 4 -0.52 14.73 -6.96
CA LYS A 4 0.73 13.98 -6.97
C LYS A 4 1.58 14.24 -5.73
N ALA A 5 1.30 15.32 -4.98
CA ALA A 5 2.03 15.67 -3.76
C ALA A 5 1.48 14.94 -2.52
N LYS A 6 0.22 14.52 -2.55
CA LYS A 6 -0.40 13.61 -1.59
C LYS A 6 -1.30 12.66 -2.38
N PRO A 7 -1.05 11.33 -2.41
CA PRO A 7 -1.83 10.41 -3.22
C PRO A 7 -3.23 10.23 -2.64
N ALA A 8 -4.06 11.25 -2.83
CA ALA A 8 -5.42 11.32 -2.35
C ALA A 8 -6.32 11.57 -3.56
N ILE A 9 -7.33 10.74 -3.71
CA ILE A 9 -8.36 10.88 -4.72
C ILE A 9 -9.56 11.52 -4.05
N THR A 10 -9.84 12.76 -4.43
CA THR A 10 -11.11 13.40 -4.06
C THR A 10 -12.17 13.00 -5.08
N ILE A 11 -13.20 12.30 -4.63
CA ILE A 11 -14.42 12.00 -5.37
C ILE A 11 -15.48 13.00 -4.92
N LEU A 12 -16.08 13.72 -5.87
CA LEU A 12 -17.22 14.61 -5.68
C LEU A 12 -18.38 14.00 -6.47
N ALA A 13 -19.52 13.81 -5.81
CA ALA A 13 -20.72 13.29 -6.45
C ALA A 13 -21.96 13.89 -5.80
N ASP A 14 -22.98 14.16 -6.62
CA ASP A 14 -24.26 14.73 -6.17
C ASP A 14 -25.17 13.71 -5.45
N ASP A 15 -24.83 12.41 -5.51
CA ASP A 15 -25.68 11.32 -5.01
C ASP A 15 -24.83 10.15 -4.49
N ASP A 16 -25.28 9.48 -3.42
CA ASP A 16 -24.65 8.28 -2.86
C ASP A 16 -24.49 7.16 -3.90
N TYR A 17 -25.45 7.03 -4.82
CA TYR A 17 -25.42 6.00 -5.85
C TYR A 17 -24.27 6.23 -6.85
N LYS A 18 -24.10 7.49 -7.29
CA LYS A 18 -22.99 7.90 -8.17
C LYS A 18 -21.64 7.78 -7.47
N MET A 19 -21.59 8.07 -6.17
CA MET A 19 -20.37 7.94 -5.38
C MET A 19 -19.94 6.48 -5.22
N LYS A 20 -20.88 5.56 -4.94
CA LYS A 20 -20.60 4.12 -4.90
C LYS A 20 -20.12 3.60 -6.26
N ALA A 21 -20.84 3.90 -7.34
CA ALA A 21 -20.46 3.47 -8.68
C ALA A 21 -19.06 3.97 -9.09
N THR A 22 -18.74 5.23 -8.76
CA THR A 22 -17.42 5.81 -9.06
C THR A 22 -16.32 5.13 -8.23
N THR A 23 -16.59 4.86 -6.95
CA THR A 23 -15.65 4.16 -6.07
C THR A 23 -15.41 2.72 -6.55
N GLU A 24 -16.45 2.02 -6.99
CA GLU A 24 -16.36 0.66 -7.51
C GLU A 24 -15.57 0.58 -8.82
N ILE A 25 -15.79 1.53 -9.76
CA ILE A 25 -14.99 1.64 -10.99
C ILE A 25 -13.52 1.91 -10.65
N LEU A 26 -13.27 2.72 -9.63
CA LEU A 26 -11.92 3.06 -9.19
C LEU A 26 -11.21 1.85 -8.60
N GLN A 27 -11.89 1.12 -7.72
CA GLN A 27 -11.42 -0.14 -7.15
C GLN A 27 -11.17 -1.19 -8.23
N THR A 28 -12.07 -1.33 -9.20
CA THR A 28 -11.93 -2.26 -10.33
C THR A 28 -10.73 -1.92 -11.20
N LYS A 29 -10.52 -0.63 -11.51
CA LYS A 29 -9.35 -0.15 -12.27
C LYS A 29 -8.05 -0.31 -11.48
N ALA A 30 -8.09 -0.16 -10.17
CA ALA A 30 -6.94 -0.36 -9.29
C ALA A 30 -6.55 -1.84 -9.19
N ALA A 31 -7.53 -2.72 -8.97
CA ALA A 31 -7.34 -4.16 -8.94
C ALA A 31 -6.79 -4.68 -10.27
N LYS A 32 -7.31 -4.18 -11.41
CA LYS A 32 -6.78 -4.48 -12.75
C LYS A 32 -5.32 -4.07 -12.95
N ARG A 33 -4.82 -3.10 -12.16
CA ARG A 33 -3.43 -2.64 -12.18
C ARG A 33 -2.54 -3.32 -11.13
N GLY A 34 -3.06 -4.34 -10.43
CA GLY A 34 -2.33 -5.03 -9.37
C GLY A 34 -2.17 -4.22 -8.09
N ILE A 35 -2.98 -3.17 -7.90
CA ILE A 35 -3.02 -2.38 -6.66
C ILE A 35 -4.07 -3.02 -5.76
N SER A 36 -3.67 -3.49 -4.58
CA SER A 36 -4.61 -4.10 -3.63
C SER A 36 -5.61 -3.07 -3.11
N LEU A 37 -6.85 -3.51 -2.93
CA LEU A 37 -7.93 -2.70 -2.38
C LEU A 37 -7.63 -2.24 -0.93
N GLN A 38 -6.76 -2.97 -0.22
CA GLN A 38 -6.27 -2.60 1.11
C GLN A 38 -5.41 -1.33 1.12
N SER A 39 -4.84 -0.94 -0.03
CA SER A 39 -4.12 0.33 -0.16
C SER A 39 -5.04 1.55 -0.20
N PHE A 40 -6.36 1.36 -0.34
CA PHE A 40 -7.33 2.46 -0.38
C PHE A 40 -7.92 2.69 1.01
N LYS A 41 -7.46 3.72 1.71
CA LYS A 41 -8.11 4.23 2.90
C LYS A 41 -9.20 5.22 2.48
N THR A 42 -10.44 4.75 2.39
CA THR A 42 -11.60 5.62 2.20
C THR A 42 -11.77 6.50 3.43
N GLY A 43 -11.50 7.80 3.30
CA GLY A 43 -11.73 8.78 4.35
C GLY A 43 -13.23 9.03 4.58
N LYS A 44 -13.54 9.80 5.63
CA LYS A 44 -14.92 10.16 5.97
C LYS A 44 -15.60 10.86 4.79
N MET A 45 -16.86 10.50 4.56
CA MET A 45 -17.74 11.22 3.65
C MET A 45 -18.08 12.55 4.31
N GLU A 46 -17.69 13.65 3.70
CA GLU A 46 -18.03 15.00 4.15
C GLU A 46 -19.13 15.54 3.22
N ASP A 47 -20.17 16.11 3.82
CA ASP A 47 -21.17 16.86 3.08
C ASP A 47 -20.51 18.16 2.55
N ALA A 48 -20.51 18.32 1.24
CA ALA A 48 -20.07 19.54 0.57
C ALA A 48 -21.24 20.52 0.41
N THR A 49 -20.93 21.74 -0.01
CA THR A 49 -21.92 22.82 -0.16
C THR A 49 -22.96 22.45 -1.23
N GLY A 50 -24.24 22.34 -0.81
CA GLY A 50 -25.38 22.07 -1.68
C GLY A 50 -25.45 20.63 -2.19
N SER A 51 -26.25 19.77 -1.55
CA SER A 51 -26.60 18.38 -1.92
C SER A 51 -25.48 17.42 -2.34
N SER A 52 -24.22 17.86 -2.33
CA SER A 52 -23.08 17.17 -2.92
C SER A 52 -22.28 16.51 -1.82
N LYS A 53 -21.84 15.27 -2.04
CA LYS A 53 -20.98 14.54 -1.11
C LYS A 53 -19.55 14.52 -1.62
N ARG A 54 -18.60 14.77 -0.71
CA ARG A 54 -17.17 14.68 -0.96
C ARG A 54 -16.61 13.48 -0.17
N CYS A 55 -15.96 12.57 -0.88
CA CYS A 55 -15.18 11.51 -0.24
C CYS A 55 -13.70 11.69 -0.63
N VAL A 56 -12.84 11.76 0.38
CA VAL A 56 -11.39 11.79 0.18
C VAL A 56 -10.87 10.37 0.40
N VAL A 57 -10.45 9.71 -0.67
CA VAL A 57 -9.82 8.40 -0.61
C VAL A 57 -8.31 8.59 -0.59
N SER A 58 -7.69 8.35 0.55
CA SER A 58 -6.23 8.35 0.68
C SER A 58 -5.68 7.03 0.19
N LEU A 59 -4.74 7.05 -0.76
CA LEU A 59 -3.96 5.88 -1.09
C LEU A 59 -2.77 5.78 -0.16
N VAL A 60 -2.63 4.63 0.48
CA VAL A 60 -1.37 4.22 1.10
C VAL A 60 -0.45 3.78 -0.03
N MET A 61 0.35 4.72 -0.54
CA MET A 61 1.45 4.43 -1.44
C MET A 61 2.72 4.34 -0.61
N GLY A 62 3.47 3.25 -0.76
CA GLY A 62 4.68 3.03 0.00
C GLY A 62 4.47 2.31 1.33
N ILE A 63 5.59 1.86 1.91
CA ILE A 63 5.62 1.27 3.23
C ILE A 63 5.86 2.41 4.22
N GLU A 64 4.85 2.73 5.05
CA GLU A 64 5.01 3.70 6.15
C GLU A 64 6.20 3.31 7.02
N GLN A 65 6.91 4.30 7.55
CA GLN A 65 8.15 4.08 8.29
C GLN A 65 7.96 3.15 9.50
N ASP A 66 6.79 3.17 10.14
CA ASP A 66 6.43 2.24 11.21
C ASP A 66 6.30 0.80 10.72
N LYS A 67 5.61 0.57 9.59
CA LYS A 67 5.51 -0.77 8.98
C LYS A 67 6.86 -1.24 8.45
N ALA A 68 7.68 -0.35 7.90
CA ALA A 68 9.04 -0.66 7.44
C ALA A 68 9.94 -1.12 8.61
N LYS A 69 9.84 -0.44 9.76
CA LYS A 69 10.53 -0.85 10.99
C LYS A 69 10.03 -2.20 11.50
N ALA A 70 8.72 -2.45 11.45
CA ALA A 70 8.13 -3.74 11.81
C ALA A 70 8.72 -4.86 10.94
N ILE A 71 8.72 -4.71 9.61
CA ILE A 71 9.31 -5.67 8.66
C ILE A 71 10.78 -5.97 9.01
N ILE A 72 11.59 -4.93 9.27
CA ILE A 72 13.01 -5.11 9.63
C ILE A 72 13.14 -5.87 10.95
N LYS A 73 12.30 -5.57 11.94
CA LYS A 73 12.31 -6.27 13.23
C LYS A 73 11.94 -7.75 13.05
N THR A 74 10.89 -8.04 12.30
CA THR A 74 10.46 -9.41 11.99
C THR A 74 11.55 -10.19 11.23
N LEU A 75 12.25 -9.56 10.28
CA LEU A 75 13.39 -10.18 9.58
C LEU A 75 14.57 -10.47 10.52
N LYS A 76 14.86 -9.58 11.47
CA LYS A 76 15.90 -9.80 12.50
C LYS A 76 15.52 -10.91 13.46
N ASP A 77 14.26 -10.95 13.90
CA ASP A 77 13.73 -11.99 14.79
C ASP A 77 13.74 -13.37 14.13
N SER A 78 13.54 -13.42 12.80
CA SER A 78 13.65 -14.64 11.99
C SER A 78 15.08 -15.22 11.90
N LYS A 79 16.12 -14.51 12.39
CA LYS A 79 17.54 -14.91 12.33
C LYS A 79 18.08 -15.23 10.92
N LEU A 80 17.39 -14.77 9.87
CA LEU A 80 17.86 -14.95 8.48
C LEU A 80 19.14 -14.14 8.25
N LYS A 81 20.05 -14.66 7.43
CA LYS A 81 21.33 -14.01 7.09
C LYS A 81 21.16 -12.90 6.03
N VAL A 82 20.09 -12.12 6.15
CA VAL A 82 19.76 -11.00 5.26
C VAL A 82 19.80 -9.67 6.02
N GLN A 83 20.26 -8.62 5.36
CA GLN A 83 20.22 -7.25 5.86
C GLN A 83 19.06 -6.52 5.19
N ALA A 84 18.23 -5.86 6.01
CA ALA A 84 17.14 -5.02 5.51
C ALA A 84 17.42 -3.54 5.84
N GLN A 85 17.22 -2.66 4.87
CA GLN A 85 17.41 -1.22 4.97
C GLN A 85 16.17 -0.48 4.47
N ILE A 86 15.77 0.58 5.15
CA ILE A 86 14.67 1.45 4.71
C ILE A 86 15.22 2.46 3.71
N GLN A 87 14.65 2.50 2.51
CA GLN A 87 14.90 3.50 1.48
C GLN A 87 13.60 4.26 1.23
N GLU A 88 13.42 5.36 1.96
CA GLU A 88 12.21 6.19 1.93
C GLU A 88 10.95 5.34 2.15
N GLU A 89 10.19 5.08 1.08
CA GLU A 89 8.93 4.33 1.08
C GLU A 89 9.10 2.83 0.73
N LYS A 90 10.34 2.34 0.64
CA LYS A 90 10.66 0.96 0.24
C LYS A 90 11.61 0.31 1.24
N VAL A 91 11.55 -1.00 1.38
CA VAL A 91 12.52 -1.78 2.16
C VAL A 91 13.40 -2.56 1.19
N ARG A 92 14.71 -2.28 1.20
CA ARG A 92 15.70 -3.05 0.45
C ARG A 92 16.20 -4.20 1.33
N VAL A 93 16.12 -5.41 0.81
CA VAL A 93 16.69 -6.61 1.45
C VAL A 93 17.88 -7.08 0.63
N SER A 94 19.04 -7.23 1.28
CA SER A 94 20.30 -7.68 0.70
C SER A 94 20.78 -8.92 1.45
N GLY A 95 21.29 -9.92 0.74
CA GLY A 95 21.77 -11.18 1.31
C GLY A 95 22.95 -11.72 0.53
N LYS A 96 23.81 -12.50 1.17
CA LYS A 96 24.96 -13.14 0.48
C LYS A 96 24.54 -14.34 -0.37
N LYS A 97 23.46 -15.02 0.03
CA LYS A 97 22.93 -16.18 -0.68
C LYS A 97 21.54 -15.86 -1.22
N ARG A 98 21.27 -16.39 -2.42
CA ARG A 98 19.95 -16.27 -3.05
C ARG A 98 18.88 -17.06 -2.30
N ASP A 99 19.26 -18.17 -1.67
CA ASP A 99 18.35 -18.99 -0.85
C ASP A 99 17.81 -18.21 0.35
N ASP A 100 18.69 -17.52 1.08
CA ASP A 100 18.30 -16.67 2.23
C ASP A 100 17.31 -15.57 1.81
N LEU A 101 17.47 -15.03 0.58
CA LEU A 101 16.56 -14.01 0.02
C LEU A 101 15.19 -14.60 -0.32
N GLN A 102 15.13 -15.81 -0.89
CA GLN A 102 13.87 -16.50 -1.18
C GLN A 102 13.13 -16.88 0.12
N GLU A 103 13.87 -17.31 1.14
CA GLU A 103 13.33 -17.64 2.45
C GLU A 103 12.76 -16.40 3.15
N ALA A 104 13.46 -15.26 3.08
CA ALA A 104 12.96 -13.97 3.57
C ALA A 104 11.67 -13.52 2.88
N ILE A 105 11.57 -13.69 1.55
CA ILE A 105 10.34 -13.36 0.80
C ILE A 105 9.18 -14.25 1.25
N THR A 106 9.43 -15.56 1.40
CA THR A 106 8.41 -16.52 1.83
C THR A 106 7.94 -16.17 3.24
N PHE A 107 8.86 -15.92 4.16
CA PHE A 107 8.56 -15.53 5.54
C PHE A 107 7.72 -14.25 5.60
N LEU A 108 8.09 -13.21 4.82
CA LEU A 108 7.33 -11.96 4.77
C LEU A 108 5.95 -12.12 4.13
N LYS A 109 5.74 -13.11 3.24
CA LYS A 109 4.42 -13.45 2.70
C LYS A 109 3.54 -14.18 3.71
N THR A 110 4.13 -14.93 4.64
CA THR A 110 3.39 -15.62 5.71
C THR A 110 2.95 -14.66 6.81
N GLN A 111 3.59 -13.51 6.95
CA GLN A 111 3.26 -12.48 7.93
C GLN A 111 2.22 -11.51 7.37
N ASP A 112 1.18 -11.26 8.15
CA ASP A 112 0.14 -10.30 7.77
C ASP A 112 0.52 -8.90 8.27
N PHE A 113 0.96 -8.06 7.34
CA PHE A 113 1.28 -6.65 7.64
C PHE A 113 0.13 -5.71 7.30
N GLU A 114 -1.06 -6.23 6.94
CA GLU A 114 -2.22 -5.46 6.45
C GLU A 114 -1.87 -4.49 5.31
N ILE A 115 -0.78 -4.74 4.60
CA ILE A 115 -0.36 -4.02 3.41
C ILE A 115 0.02 -5.02 2.33
N PRO A 116 -0.35 -4.76 1.06
CA PRO A 116 0.13 -5.57 -0.04
C PRO A 116 1.65 -5.36 -0.20
N LEU A 117 2.44 -6.35 0.22
CA LEU A 117 3.88 -6.35 -0.03
C LEU A 117 4.14 -6.79 -1.47
N GLN A 118 4.82 -5.93 -2.23
CA GLN A 118 5.34 -6.26 -3.54
C GLN A 118 6.85 -6.48 -3.45
N PHE A 119 7.31 -7.63 -3.93
CA PHE A 119 8.72 -7.97 -4.01
C PHE A 119 9.16 -7.82 -5.46
N GLY A 120 10.21 -7.04 -5.69
CA GLY A 120 10.72 -6.77 -7.03
C GLY A 120 12.11 -6.16 -6.97
N ASN A 121 12.66 -5.81 -8.14
CA ASN A 121 14.02 -5.27 -8.28
C ASN A 121 15.10 -6.22 -7.72
N TYR A 122 15.05 -7.48 -8.15
CA TYR A 122 16.11 -8.46 -7.89
C TYR A 122 17.40 -8.00 -8.55
N ARG A 123 18.48 -7.93 -7.78
CA ARG A 123 19.83 -7.59 -8.23
C ARG A 123 20.80 -8.67 -7.77
N ASP A 124 21.72 -9.03 -8.65
CA ASP A 124 22.86 -9.91 -8.36
C ASP A 124 23.94 -9.22 -7.52
#